data_AF-K7V0Z0-F1
#
_entry.id   AF-K7V0Z0-F1
#
_cell.length_a   1.000
_cell.length_b   1.000
_cell.length_c   1.000
_cell.angle_alpha   90.00
_cell.angle_beta   90.00
_cell.angle_gamma   90.00
#
_symmetry.space_group_name_H-M   'P 1'
#
loop_
_entity.id
_entity.type
_entity.pdbx_description
1 polymer ?
#
loop_
_entity_poly.entity_id
_entity_poly.type
_entity_poly.pdbx_seq_one_letter_code
_entity_poly.pdbx_strand_id
1 'polypeptide(L)'
;MTPSLLEALHWSTMDISGAEYRGKEVPLLVVPTRYLLKLDTTMISYCDMQRVLFEEEKSAYNQAMQQNICDGKIHPLTSIHHTSTYNSLCKLMEYCLSPAVTTLQDRLKENELRLSMLQEEAKQLEADTQNMRNGSPRRLMNHGAGGKSSPTAQSRHPFSNQGSPRSPSGGSRRRAC
;
A
#
# COMPACT_ATOMS: atom_id res chain seq x y z
N MET A 1 23.33 10.52 -42.57
CA MET A 1 22.07 10.02 -42.00
C MET A 1 22.31 9.78 -40.51
N THR A 2 21.58 10.48 -39.62
CA THR A 2 21.75 10.32 -38.16
C THR A 2 20.90 9.16 -37.65
N PRO A 3 21.30 8.49 -36.55
CA PRO A 3 20.54 7.38 -35.96
C PRO A 3 19.11 7.79 -35.56
N SER A 4 18.91 9.01 -35.07
CA SER A 4 17.58 9.55 -34.76
C SER A 4 16.67 9.69 -35.98
N LEU A 5 17.24 10.02 -37.14
CA LEU A 5 16.49 10.16 -38.39
C LEU A 5 16.11 8.78 -38.96
N LEU A 6 16.99 7.78 -38.82
CA LEU A 6 16.69 6.40 -39.20
C LEU A 6 15.61 5.78 -38.31
N GLU A 7 15.64 6.08 -37.02
CA GLU A 7 14.61 5.67 -36.07
C GLU A 7 13.27 6.33 -36.41
N ALA A 8 13.24 7.65 -36.61
CA ALA A 8 12.01 8.35 -37.03
C ALA A 8 11.44 7.82 -38.35
N LEU A 9 12.30 7.50 -39.32
CA LEU A 9 11.90 6.91 -40.61
C LEU A 9 11.35 5.49 -40.45
N HIS A 10 11.89 4.71 -39.51
CA HIS A 10 11.39 3.38 -39.17
C HIS A 10 9.97 3.45 -38.58
N TRP A 11 9.75 4.33 -37.60
CA TRP A 11 8.42 4.58 -37.02
C TRP A 11 7.42 5.08 -38.07
N SER A 12 7.83 6.03 -38.94
CA SER A 12 6.95 6.55 -40.00
C SER A 12 6.61 5.51 -41.07
N THR A 13 7.50 4.55 -41.33
CA THR A 13 7.24 3.46 -42.28
C THR A 13 6.31 2.40 -41.69
N MET A 14 6.35 2.19 -40.36
CA MET A 14 5.45 1.27 -39.68
C MET A 14 3.99 1.75 -39.71
N ASP A 15 3.74 3.05 -39.58
CA ASP A 15 2.38 3.64 -39.72
C ASP A 15 1.81 3.47 -41.14
N ILE A 16 2.68 3.41 -42.17
CA ILE A 16 2.29 3.21 -43.58
C ILE A 16 2.08 1.72 -43.92
N SER A 17 2.70 0.81 -43.16
CA SER A 17 2.66 -0.64 -43.40
C SER A 17 1.33 -1.33 -43.01
N GLY A 18 0.33 -0.58 -42.53
CA GLY A 18 -0.92 -1.17 -42.02
C GLY A 18 -0.72 -2.03 -40.76
N ALA A 19 0.41 -1.87 -40.08
CA ALA A 19 0.68 -2.54 -38.82
C ALA A 19 -0.10 -1.83 -37.70
N GLU A 20 -1.22 -2.41 -37.29
CA GLU A 20 -2.03 -1.87 -36.20
C GLU A 20 -1.34 -2.08 -34.85
N TYR A 21 -1.16 -1.01 -34.08
CA TYR A 21 -0.79 -1.13 -32.67
C TYR A 21 -1.88 -1.88 -31.91
N ARG A 22 -1.56 -3.09 -31.44
CA ARG A 22 -2.42 -3.84 -30.52
C ARG A 22 -1.88 -3.78 -29.11
N GLY A 23 -2.75 -3.46 -28.17
CA GLY A 23 -2.47 -3.62 -26.75
C GLY A 23 -2.11 -5.07 -26.45
N LYS A 24 -0.98 -5.28 -25.78
CA LYS A 24 -0.58 -6.57 -25.23
C LYS A 24 -0.75 -6.54 -23.73
N GLU A 25 -1.47 -7.51 -23.19
CA GLU A 25 -1.62 -7.67 -21.75
C GLU A 25 -0.28 -8.11 -21.14
N VAL A 26 0.12 -7.43 -20.07
CA VAL A 26 1.32 -7.74 -19.30
C VAL A 26 0.88 -8.27 -17.94
N PRO A 27 1.34 -9.46 -17.51
CA PRO A 27 1.03 -9.97 -16.19
C PRO A 27 1.54 -9.00 -15.11
N LEU A 28 0.63 -8.56 -14.24
CA LEU A 28 0.95 -7.68 -13.11
C LEU A 28 0.93 -8.49 -11.81
N LEU A 29 2.03 -8.44 -11.06
CA LEU A 29 2.11 -9.04 -9.72
C LEU A 29 2.31 -7.93 -8.68
N VAL A 30 1.41 -7.85 -7.71
CA VAL A 30 1.53 -6.93 -6.57
C VAL A 30 2.21 -7.66 -5.42
N VAL A 31 3.43 -7.25 -5.09
CA VAL A 31 4.21 -7.86 -4.00
C VAL A 31 3.90 -7.14 -2.68
N PRO A 32 3.60 -7.86 -1.58
CA PRO A 32 3.37 -7.23 -0.28
C PRO A 32 4.61 -6.48 0.23
N THR A 33 4.55 -5.15 0.20
CA THR A 33 5.60 -4.27 0.73
C THR A 33 5.31 -3.95 2.19
N ARG A 34 5.57 -4.90 3.09
CA ARG A 34 5.42 -4.65 4.54
C ARG A 34 6.52 -3.71 5.07
N TYR A 35 7.71 -3.72 4.45
CA TYR A 35 8.89 -2.93 4.86
C TYR A 35 9.84 -2.57 3.70
N LEU A 36 9.46 -2.84 2.44
CA LEU A 36 10.37 -2.83 1.28
C LEU A 36 10.46 -1.48 0.53
N LEU A 37 9.57 -0.54 0.81
CA LEU A 37 9.58 0.78 0.19
C LEU A 37 10.09 1.79 1.21
N LYS A 38 10.98 2.69 0.79
CA LYS A 38 11.22 3.94 1.52
C LYS A 38 9.89 4.67 1.59
N LEU A 39 9.20 4.57 2.73
CA LEU A 39 7.87 5.12 2.96
C LEU A 39 7.81 6.61 2.57
N ASP A 40 8.93 7.29 2.78
CA ASP A 40 9.16 8.69 2.41
C ASP A 40 8.77 8.99 0.96
N THR A 41 9.14 8.15 -0.01
CA THR A 41 8.88 8.43 -1.42
C THR A 41 7.39 8.37 -1.76
N THR A 42 6.67 7.38 -1.23
CA THR A 42 5.22 7.23 -1.47
C THR A 42 4.42 8.30 -0.72
N MET A 43 4.85 8.68 0.48
CA MET A 43 4.20 9.74 1.27
C MET A 43 4.44 11.13 0.70
N ILE A 44 5.65 11.39 0.19
CA ILE A 44 5.94 12.63 -0.54
C ILE A 44 5.03 12.74 -1.76
N SER A 45 4.93 11.70 -2.59
CA SER A 45 4.05 11.68 -3.77
C SER A 45 2.59 11.94 -3.41
N TYR A 46 2.13 11.40 -2.27
CA TYR A 46 0.76 11.65 -1.79
C TYR A 46 0.53 13.12 -1.42
N CYS A 47 1.43 13.72 -0.65
CA CYS A 47 1.36 15.12 -0.26
C CYS A 47 1.50 16.06 -1.48
N ASP A 48 2.35 15.70 -2.43
CA ASP A 48 2.56 16.49 -3.65
C ASP A 48 1.31 16.49 -4.53
N MET A 49 0.59 15.38 -4.64
CA MET A 49 -0.71 15.34 -5.35
C MET A 49 -1.70 16.35 -4.75
N GLN A 50 -1.79 16.44 -3.42
CA GLN A 50 -2.67 17.39 -2.76
C GLN A 50 -2.27 18.85 -3.04
N ARG A 51 -0.97 19.14 -3.08
CA ARG A 51 -0.46 20.47 -3.45
C ARG A 51 -0.76 20.83 -4.91
N VAL A 52 -0.57 19.87 -5.82
CA VAL A 52 -0.84 20.06 -7.25
C VAL A 52 -2.29 20.44 -7.47
N LEU A 53 -3.23 19.72 -6.87
CA LEU A 53 -4.67 20.02 -6.99
C LEU A 53 -5.01 21.44 -6.51
N PHE A 54 -4.44 21.84 -5.36
CA PHE A 54 -4.67 23.19 -4.83
C PHE A 54 -4.10 24.28 -5.74
N GLU A 55 -2.87 24.09 -6.23
CA GLU A 55 -2.22 25.09 -7.07
C GLU A 55 -2.87 25.18 -8.46
N GLU A 56 -3.36 24.06 -8.99
CA GLU A 56 -4.13 24.02 -10.24
C GLU A 56 -5.41 24.85 -10.14
N GLU A 57 -6.20 24.65 -9.08
CA GLU A 57 -7.43 25.41 -8.85
C GLU A 57 -7.16 26.91 -8.65
N LYS A 58 -6.16 27.24 -7.84
CA LYS A 58 -5.73 28.62 -7.62
C LYS A 58 -5.25 29.29 -8.92
N SER A 59 -4.51 28.56 -9.74
CA SER A 59 -4.06 29.04 -11.05
C SER A 59 -5.25 29.30 -11.98
N ALA A 60 -6.20 28.38 -12.06
CA ALA A 60 -7.42 28.52 -12.85
C ALA A 60 -8.26 29.74 -12.42
N TYR A 61 -8.43 29.95 -11.12
CA TYR A 61 -9.11 31.14 -10.59
C TYR A 61 -8.39 32.44 -10.98
N ASN A 62 -7.06 32.49 -10.81
CA ASN A 62 -6.29 33.68 -11.19
C ASN A 62 -6.40 33.97 -12.68
N GLN A 63 -6.37 32.94 -13.52
CA GLN A 63 -6.55 33.07 -14.97
C GLN A 63 -7.95 33.61 -15.31
N ALA A 64 -9.00 33.08 -14.68
CA ALA A 64 -10.37 33.57 -14.86
C ALA A 64 -10.53 35.03 -14.43
N MET A 65 -9.90 35.41 -13.31
CA MET A 65 -9.89 36.80 -12.84
C MET A 65 -9.14 37.76 -13.78
N GLN A 66 -8.06 37.30 -14.41
CA GLN A 66 -7.35 38.08 -15.43
C GLN A 66 -8.20 38.25 -16.70
N GLN A 67 -8.90 37.21 -17.13
CA GLN A 67 -9.81 37.26 -18.29
C GLN A 67 -11.03 38.15 -18.06
N ASN A 68 -11.42 38.35 -16.79
CA ASN A 68 -12.50 39.26 -16.40
C ASN A 68 -12.11 40.75 -16.58
N ILE A 69 -10.83 41.08 -16.74
CA ILE A 69 -10.40 42.46 -16.94
C ILE A 69 -10.69 42.87 -18.39
N CYS A 70 -11.58 43.84 -18.56
CA CYS A 70 -11.87 44.49 -19.84
C CYS A 70 -11.65 46.01 -19.68
N ASP A 71 -10.83 46.61 -20.53
CA ASP A 71 -10.45 48.04 -20.45
C ASP A 71 -9.93 48.49 -19.07
N GLY A 72 -9.20 47.62 -18.37
CA GLY A 72 -8.66 47.89 -17.04
C GLY A 72 -9.71 47.88 -15.91
N LYS A 73 -10.96 47.46 -16.21
CA LYS A 73 -12.05 47.33 -15.24
C LYS A 73 -12.45 45.86 -15.11
N ILE A 74 -12.83 45.47 -13.90
CA ILE A 74 -13.33 44.12 -13.60
C ILE A 74 -14.86 44.13 -13.67
N HIS A 75 -15.46 43.18 -14.36
CA HIS A 75 -16.92 43.03 -14.36
C HIS A 75 -17.38 42.44 -13.00
N PRO A 76 -18.20 43.17 -12.21
CA PRO A 76 -18.47 42.82 -10.82
C PRO A 76 -19.25 41.51 -10.68
N LEU A 77 -20.25 41.25 -11.53
CA LEU A 77 -21.04 40.02 -11.47
C LEU A 77 -20.19 38.78 -11.82
N THR A 78 -19.27 38.93 -12.78
CA THR A 78 -18.35 37.87 -13.20
C THR A 78 -17.32 37.58 -12.10
N SER A 79 -16.86 38.63 -11.41
CA SER A 79 -15.95 38.51 -10.27
C SER A 79 -16.59 37.75 -9.10
N ILE A 80 -17.84 38.10 -8.77
CA ILE A 80 -18.63 37.39 -7.74
C ILE A 80 -18.80 35.92 -8.13
N HIS A 81 -19.14 35.65 -9.40
CA HIS A 81 -19.29 34.29 -9.90
C HIS A 81 -17.98 33.48 -9.74
N HIS A 82 -16.86 33.96 -10.27
CA HIS A 82 -15.57 33.27 -10.16
C HIS A 82 -15.15 33.04 -8.70
N THR A 83 -15.35 34.03 -7.83
CA THR A 83 -15.04 33.91 -6.40
C THR A 83 -15.92 32.86 -5.72
N SER A 84 -17.20 32.80 -6.08
CA SER A 84 -18.12 31.78 -5.56
C SER A 84 -17.72 30.37 -6.01
N THR A 85 -17.36 30.21 -7.29
CA THR A 85 -16.90 28.92 -7.85
C THR A 85 -15.62 28.43 -7.16
N TYR A 86 -14.61 29.29 -7.05
CA TYR A 86 -13.35 28.97 -6.37
C TYR A 86 -13.56 28.51 -4.93
N ASN A 87 -14.42 29.22 -4.18
CA ASN A 87 -14.76 28.84 -2.80
C ASN A 87 -15.47 27.48 -2.72
N SER A 88 -16.36 27.15 -3.65
CA SER A 88 -16.99 25.81 -3.68
C SER A 88 -15.99 24.69 -3.96
N LEU A 89 -15.00 24.94 -4.81
CA LEU A 89 -13.97 23.97 -5.18
C LEU A 89 -12.95 23.79 -4.03
N CYS A 90 -12.60 24.86 -3.32
CA CYS A 90 -11.81 24.77 -2.10
C CYS A 90 -12.46 23.90 -1.03
N LYS A 91 -13.78 24.01 -0.84
CA LYS A 91 -14.53 23.14 0.08
C LYS A 91 -14.51 21.68 -0.38
N LEU A 92 -14.61 21.42 -1.68
CA LEU A 92 -14.50 20.07 -2.20
C LEU A 92 -13.12 19.46 -1.93
N MET A 93 -12.05 20.24 -2.13
CA MET A 93 -10.69 19.82 -1.76
C MET A 93 -10.57 19.54 -0.26
N GLU A 94 -11.17 20.37 0.61
CA GLU A 94 -11.21 20.14 2.05
C GLU A 94 -11.90 18.81 2.41
N TYR A 95 -13.02 18.49 1.74
CA TYR A 95 -13.70 17.21 1.91
C TYR A 95 -12.86 16.01 1.45
N CYS A 96 -12.01 16.17 0.43
CA CYS A 96 -11.10 15.12 0.00
C CYS A 96 -9.86 15.00 0.91
N LEU A 97 -9.39 16.11 1.47
CA LEU A 97 -8.23 16.20 2.34
C LEU A 97 -8.50 15.73 3.77
N SER A 98 -9.71 15.87 4.26
CA SER A 98 -10.03 15.48 5.64
C SER A 98 -9.89 13.96 5.86
N PRO A 99 -10.50 13.08 5.04
CA PRO A 99 -10.31 11.63 5.14
C PRO A 99 -8.87 11.19 4.93
N ALA A 100 -8.15 11.88 4.05
CA ALA A 100 -6.73 11.68 3.78
C ALA A 100 -5.89 11.83 5.05
N VAL A 101 -6.03 12.97 5.72
CA VAL A 101 -5.32 13.28 6.97
C VAL A 101 -5.72 12.31 8.07
N THR A 102 -7.02 12.04 8.24
CA THR A 102 -7.50 11.10 9.26
C THR A 102 -6.90 9.70 9.06
N THR A 103 -6.84 9.22 7.82
CA THR A 103 -6.23 7.92 7.50
C THR A 103 -4.75 7.88 7.90
N LEU A 104 -3.99 8.94 7.61
CA LEU A 104 -2.58 9.01 7.99
C LEU A 104 -2.39 9.03 9.51
N GLN A 105 -3.22 9.78 10.23
CA GLN A 105 -3.19 9.84 11.69
C GLN A 105 -3.51 8.48 12.32
N ASP A 106 -4.51 7.76 11.79
CA ASP A 106 -4.86 6.44 12.29
C ASP A 106 -3.76 5.42 12.02
N ARG A 107 -3.09 5.49 10.86
CA ARG A 107 -1.92 4.66 10.55
C ARG A 107 -0.74 4.94 11.46
N LEU A 108 -0.53 6.19 11.85
CA LEU A 108 0.50 6.56 12.81
C LEU A 108 0.26 5.87 14.17
N LYS A 109 -0.96 6.00 14.71
CA LYS A 109 -1.35 5.36 15.99
C LYS A 109 -1.24 3.83 15.94
N GLU A 110 -1.67 3.22 14.83
CA GLU A 110 -1.55 1.77 14.62
C GLU A 110 -0.09 1.31 14.61
N ASN A 111 0.82 2.10 14.02
CA ASN A 111 2.24 1.81 14.00
C ASN A 111 2.87 1.96 15.39
N GLU A 112 2.49 2.97 16.17
CA GLU A 112 2.93 3.14 17.56
C GLU A 112 2.52 1.95 18.44
N LEU A 113 1.28 1.48 18.30
CA LEU A 113 0.79 0.30 19.00
C LEU A 113 1.57 -0.96 18.60
N ARG A 114 1.74 -1.20 17.29
CA ARG A 114 2.52 -2.34 16.79
C ARG A 114 3.96 -2.32 17.28
N LEU A 115 4.58 -1.15 17.29
CA LEU A 115 5.96 -0.99 17.75
C LEU A 115 6.07 -1.34 19.24
N SER A 116 5.10 -0.92 20.06
CA SER A 116 5.06 -1.27 21.49
C SER A 116 4.93 -2.77 21.70
N MET A 117 4.03 -3.44 20.96
CA MET A 117 3.87 -4.90 21.02
C MET A 117 5.15 -5.64 20.59
N LEU A 118 5.78 -5.21 19.50
CA LEU A 118 7.02 -5.82 19.00
C LEU A 118 8.19 -5.62 19.96
N GLN A 119 8.24 -4.50 20.68
CA GLN A 119 9.24 -4.27 21.73
C GLN A 119 9.05 -5.18 22.94
N GLU A 120 7.80 -5.45 23.34
CA GLU A 120 7.50 -6.40 24.40
C GLU A 120 7.85 -7.83 23.99
N GLU A 121 7.46 -8.22 22.77
CA GLU A 121 7.79 -9.52 22.19
C GLU A 121 9.31 -9.72 22.10
N ALA A 122 10.05 -8.70 21.64
CA ALA A 122 11.51 -8.76 21.57
C ALA A 122 12.14 -8.99 22.96
N LYS A 123 11.68 -8.27 24.00
CA LYS A 123 12.17 -8.46 25.39
C LYS A 123 11.87 -9.87 25.90
N GLN A 124 10.68 -10.40 25.61
CA GLN A 124 10.31 -11.76 26.01
C GLN A 124 11.21 -12.80 25.33
N LEU A 125 11.44 -12.66 24.03
CA LEU A 125 12.32 -13.54 23.28
C LEU A 125 13.79 -13.46 23.75
N GLU A 126 14.27 -12.28 24.12
CA GLU A 126 15.60 -12.10 24.73
C GLU A 126 15.70 -12.79 26.10
N ALA A 127 14.66 -12.69 26.94
CA ALA A 127 14.62 -13.37 28.23
C ALA A 127 14.59 -14.91 28.06
N ASP A 128 13.80 -15.41 27.12
CA ASP A 128 13.68 -16.85 26.85
C ASP A 128 14.99 -17.43 26.28
N THR A 129 15.67 -16.71 25.39
CA THR A 129 16.97 -17.12 24.87
C THR A 129 18.06 -17.09 25.95
N GLN A 130 18.06 -16.12 26.86
CA GLN A 130 18.95 -16.12 28.03
C GLN A 130 18.65 -17.26 29.00
N ASN A 131 17.37 -17.56 29.26
CA ASN A 131 16.96 -18.69 30.09
C ASN A 131 17.39 -20.03 29.48
N MET A 132 17.28 -20.20 28.15
CA MET A 132 17.79 -21.38 27.45
C MET A 132 19.31 -21.51 27.53
N ARG A 133 20.04 -20.38 27.47
CA ARG A 133 21.51 -20.36 27.55
C ARG A 133 22.03 -20.63 28.98
N ASN A 134 21.33 -20.12 29.99
CA ASN A 134 21.65 -20.34 31.40
C ASN A 134 21.13 -21.70 31.91
N GLY A 135 20.09 -22.23 31.28
CA GLY A 135 19.51 -23.56 31.51
C GLY A 135 20.22 -24.70 30.76
N SER A 136 21.54 -24.62 30.56
CA SER A 136 22.32 -25.74 30.03
C SER A 136 22.02 -27.00 30.86
N PRO A 137 21.56 -28.12 30.26
CA PRO A 137 21.30 -29.36 30.96
C PRO A 137 22.61 -30.07 31.31
N ARG A 138 23.38 -29.52 32.25
CA ARG A 138 24.48 -30.23 32.92
C ARG A 138 23.96 -31.10 34.05
N ARG A 139 22.89 -31.85 33.84
CA ARG A 139 22.49 -32.95 34.74
C ARG A 139 21.67 -33.98 33.98
N LEU A 140 22.30 -34.78 33.15
CA LEU A 140 21.86 -36.16 32.96
C LEU A 140 23.02 -36.95 32.34
N MET A 141 23.83 -37.59 33.18
CA MET A 141 24.34 -38.95 32.99
C MET A 141 25.27 -39.32 34.15
N ASN A 142 24.64 -39.79 35.23
CA ASN A 142 25.30 -40.58 36.25
C ASN A 142 24.44 -41.83 36.52
N HIS A 143 24.58 -42.83 35.66
CA HIS A 143 24.33 -44.25 35.91
C HIS A 143 25.14 -44.98 34.84
N GLY A 144 26.18 -45.74 35.17
CA GLY A 144 26.11 -46.88 36.07
C GLY A 144 25.77 -48.11 35.24
N ALA A 145 26.81 -48.86 34.86
CA ALA A 145 26.87 -50.25 34.43
C ALA A 145 25.57 -51.00 34.04
N GLY A 146 25.60 -51.58 32.84
CA GLY A 146 25.17 -52.98 32.63
C GLY A 146 23.77 -53.20 32.04
N GLY A 147 23.71 -54.00 30.96
CA GLY A 147 22.49 -54.74 30.62
C GLY A 147 22.14 -54.77 29.14
N LYS A 148 22.35 -55.94 28.53
CA LYS A 148 21.95 -56.31 27.17
C LYS A 148 20.42 -56.49 27.08
N SER A 149 19.78 -56.04 25.99
CA SER A 149 18.78 -56.80 25.22
C SER A 149 18.15 -55.93 24.11
N SER A 150 18.25 -56.40 22.87
CA SER A 150 17.33 -56.07 21.75
C SER A 150 16.09 -57.00 21.84
N PRO A 151 15.03 -56.95 20.98
CA PRO A 151 14.88 -56.23 19.70
C PRO A 151 13.45 -55.67 19.43
N THR A 152 13.21 -55.27 18.18
CA THR A 152 11.91 -55.11 17.47
C THR A 152 11.15 -53.79 17.58
N ALA A 153 11.01 -53.10 16.44
CA ALA A 153 9.79 -53.07 15.63
C ALA A 153 9.73 -51.77 14.82
N GLN A 154 9.93 -51.88 13.51
CA GLN A 154 9.50 -50.86 12.56
C GLN A 154 7.98 -50.74 12.62
N SER A 155 7.48 -49.53 12.87
CA SER A 155 6.12 -49.13 12.52
C SER A 155 6.18 -47.69 12.01
N ARG A 156 6.05 -47.55 10.70
CA ARG A 156 5.67 -46.30 10.02
C ARG A 156 4.15 -46.16 10.08
N HIS A 157 3.68 -44.91 9.94
CA HIS A 157 2.31 -44.42 9.69
C HIS A 157 1.71 -43.61 10.89
N PRO A 158 0.71 -42.75 10.64
CA PRO A 158 0.82 -41.48 9.92
C PRO A 158 0.19 -40.31 10.74
N PHE A 159 0.55 -39.07 10.45
CA PHE A 159 -0.14 -37.91 11.03
C PHE A 159 -1.54 -37.77 10.42
N SER A 160 -2.57 -37.98 11.25
CA SER A 160 -3.96 -37.62 10.98
C SER A 160 -4.56 -36.86 12.16
N ASN A 161 -5.45 -35.93 11.81
CA ASN A 161 -6.41 -35.18 12.62
C ASN A 161 -5.91 -33.92 13.35
N GLN A 162 -6.36 -32.71 12.97
CA GLN A 162 -7.72 -32.13 12.90
C GLN A 162 -7.97 -31.25 14.14
N GLY A 163 -8.36 -30.00 13.90
CA GLY A 163 -8.74 -29.05 14.94
C GLY A 163 -9.11 -27.69 14.36
N SER A 164 -10.28 -27.63 13.72
CA SER A 164 -10.94 -26.41 13.22
C SER A 164 -11.32 -25.45 14.37
N PRO A 165 -11.57 -24.16 14.07
CA PRO A 165 -12.81 -23.58 14.57
C PRO A 165 -13.64 -22.86 13.49
N ARG A 166 -14.96 -22.99 13.71
CA ARG A 166 -16.12 -22.50 12.94
C ARG A 166 -16.19 -20.98 12.82
N SER A 167 -16.83 -20.51 11.76
CA SER A 167 -17.59 -19.24 11.72
C SER A 167 -18.98 -19.49 11.11
N PRO A 168 -20.05 -18.84 11.60
CA PRO A 168 -21.42 -19.20 11.25
C PRO A 168 -21.97 -18.48 10.00
N SER A 169 -22.58 -19.30 9.14
CA SER A 169 -23.83 -19.13 8.37
C SER A 169 -24.34 -17.71 8.01
N GLY A 170 -24.60 -17.52 6.71
CA GLY A 170 -25.51 -16.49 6.21
C GLY A 170 -25.59 -16.48 4.69
N GLY A 171 -26.41 -17.37 4.10
CA GLY A 171 -26.60 -17.39 2.64
C GLY A 171 -27.93 -18.00 2.19
N SER A 172 -28.47 -17.41 1.12
CA SER A 172 -29.65 -17.78 0.30
C SER A 172 -31.03 -17.35 0.84
N ARG A 173 -31.98 -16.84 0.04
CA ARG A 173 -32.13 -16.91 -1.42
C ARG A 173 -33.19 -15.90 -1.91
N ARG A 174 -33.04 -15.48 -3.17
CA ARG A 174 -34.01 -14.73 -3.99
C ARG A 174 -35.35 -15.48 -4.15
N ARG A 175 -36.45 -14.73 -4.27
CA ARG A 175 -37.63 -15.11 -5.07
C ARG A 175 -38.09 -13.91 -5.89
N ALA A 176 -38.33 -14.16 -7.17
CA ALA A 176 -39.00 -13.29 -8.11
C ALA A 176 -40.52 -13.31 -7.87
N CYS A 177 -41.15 -12.16 -8.08
CA CYS A 177 -42.46 -11.95 -8.70
C CYS A 177 -42.39 -10.56 -9.35
#